data_AF-A0A5N7AS85-F1
#
_entry.id   AF-A0A5N7AS85-F1
#
_cell.length_a   1.000
_cell.length_b   1.000
_cell.length_c   1.000
_cell.angle_alpha   90.00
_cell.angle_beta   90.00
_cell.angle_gamma   90.00
#
_symmetry.space_group_name_H-M   'P 1'
#
loop_
_entity.id
_entity.type
_entity.pdbx_description
1 polymer ?
#
loop_
_entity_poly.entity_id
_entity_poly.type
_entity_poly.pdbx_seq_one_letter_code
_entity_poly.pdbx_strand_id
1 'polypeptide(L)'
;MEKMVKETLLLQYDAEQRIAANEGGFGLLAEMVKINDKIKKLESHYQKLESHRQSHLDIRQRAISTWVRDALNKDTERRKEEIRRLNQDVIHGGDVRSDAMVVTERYKKSSTEWRSFRTLYGLTPDNVNDLDQEKCCGSLQALDRAASILLKNACIRLPTEAIGKKREDLIAMLLEERYEEAEKMSSTFLCGNELFMAEE
;
A
#
# COMPACT_ATOMS: atom_id res chain seq x y z
N MET A 1 -16.67 -66.27 16.20
CA MET A 1 -15.29 -66.66 15.85
C MET A 1 -14.73 -65.53 15.00
N GLU A 2 -14.27 -64.46 15.66
CA GLU A 2 -13.75 -63.25 15.02
C GLU A 2 -12.44 -63.60 14.29
N LYS A 3 -12.44 -63.46 12.95
CA LYS A 3 -11.22 -63.50 12.16
C LYS A 3 -10.43 -62.23 12.47
N MET A 4 -9.53 -62.33 13.44
CA MET A 4 -8.47 -61.36 13.66
C MET A 4 -7.47 -61.49 12.50
N VAL A 5 -7.79 -60.85 11.38
CA VAL A 5 -6.86 -60.66 10.26
C VAL A 5 -5.76 -59.74 10.78
N LYS A 6 -4.64 -60.32 11.19
CA LYS A 6 -3.39 -59.57 11.39
C LYS A 6 -2.95 -59.09 10.01
N GLU A 7 -3.45 -57.94 9.57
CA GLU A 7 -2.85 -57.16 8.50
C GLU A 7 -1.41 -56.87 8.94
N THR A 8 -0.49 -57.70 8.46
CA THR A 8 0.93 -57.52 8.72
C THR A 8 1.34 -56.38 7.80
N LEU A 9 1.35 -55.16 8.34
CA LEU A 9 1.81 -53.97 7.63
C LEU A 9 3.24 -54.21 7.15
N LEU A 10 3.38 -54.52 5.86
CA LEU A 10 4.68 -54.74 5.23
C LEU A 10 5.46 -53.43 5.24
N LEU A 11 6.53 -53.41 6.03
CA LEU A 11 7.53 -52.34 6.01
C LEU A 11 8.32 -52.46 4.71
N GLN A 12 8.28 -51.41 3.90
CA GLN A 12 9.15 -51.24 2.74
C GLN A 12 10.30 -50.31 3.16
N TYR A 13 11.49 -50.56 2.61
CA TYR A 13 12.67 -49.75 2.88
C TYR A 13 13.03 -48.95 1.63
N ASP A 14 13.04 -47.62 1.76
CA ASP A 14 13.53 -46.70 0.73
C ASP A 14 15.01 -46.43 1.02
N ALA A 15 15.88 -46.93 0.14
CA ALA A 15 17.31 -46.80 0.27
C ALA A 15 17.83 -45.38 -0.05
N GLU A 16 17.11 -44.60 -0.85
CA GLU A 16 17.48 -43.23 -1.18
C GLU A 16 17.25 -42.30 0.00
N GLN A 17 16.12 -42.47 0.69
CA GLN A 17 15.79 -41.70 1.89
C GLN A 17 16.32 -42.34 3.18
N ARG A 18 16.75 -43.61 3.14
CA ARG A 18 17.17 -44.43 4.28
C ARG A 18 16.07 -44.57 5.35
N ILE A 19 14.81 -44.71 4.92
CA ILE A 19 13.64 -44.80 5.79
C ILE A 19 12.92 -46.14 5.56
N ALA A 20 12.51 -46.80 6.64
CA ALA A 20 11.58 -47.93 6.60
C ALA A 20 10.18 -47.45 7.02
N ALA A 21 9.19 -47.60 6.14
CA ALA A 21 7.80 -47.23 6.41
C ALA A 21 6.84 -48.20 5.72
N ASN A 22 5.59 -48.24 6.17
CA ASN A 22 4.53 -48.88 5.39
C ASN A 22 4.07 -47.92 4.27
N GLU A 23 3.20 -48.39 3.38
CA GLU A 23 2.67 -47.58 2.26
C GLU A 23 2.04 -46.26 2.74
N GLY A 24 1.32 -46.27 3.86
CA GLY A 24 0.77 -45.06 4.47
C GLY A 24 1.85 -44.07 4.92
N GLY A 25 2.94 -44.56 5.52
CA GLY A 25 4.07 -43.73 5.94
C GLY A 25 4.83 -43.09 4.77
N PHE A 26 5.01 -43.82 3.66
CA PHE A 26 5.55 -43.24 2.43
C PHE A 26 4.61 -42.21 1.80
N GLY A 27 3.29 -42.47 1.85
CA GLY A 27 2.28 -41.49 1.45
C GLY A 27 2.38 -40.18 2.24
N LEU A 28 2.54 -40.26 3.57
CA LEU A 28 2.75 -39.08 4.42
C LEU A 28 4.05 -38.34 4.09
N LEU A 29 5.15 -39.05 3.85
CA LEU A 29 6.42 -38.44 3.46
C LEU A 29 6.30 -37.69 2.13
N ALA A 30 5.63 -38.28 1.14
CA ALA A 30 5.37 -37.62 -0.14
C ALA A 30 4.53 -36.34 0.03
N GLU A 31 3.50 -36.37 0.87
CA GLU A 31 2.71 -35.17 1.19
C GLU A 31 3.54 -34.11 1.95
N MET A 32 4.39 -34.51 2.89
CA MET A 32 5.31 -33.58 3.58
C MET A 32 6.26 -32.88 2.60
N VAL A 33 6.81 -33.62 1.62
CA VAL A 33 7.65 -33.03 0.56
C VAL A 33 6.86 -32.02 -0.25
N LYS A 34 5.64 -32.37 -0.70
CA LYS A 34 4.76 -31.45 -1.43
C LYS A 34 4.42 -30.18 -0.63
N ILE A 35 4.17 -30.32 0.67
CA ILE A 35 3.90 -29.19 1.57
C ILE A 35 5.14 -28.30 1.69
N ASN A 36 6.32 -28.88 1.90
CA ASN A 36 7.57 -28.13 1.98
C ASN A 36 7.88 -27.37 0.68
N ASP A 37 7.61 -27.96 -0.48
CA ASP A 37 7.78 -27.27 -1.77
C ASP A 37 6.79 -26.10 -1.93
N LYS A 38 5.54 -26.27 -1.48
CA LYS A 38 4.56 -25.17 -1.44
C LYS A 38 5.01 -24.05 -0.50
N ILE A 39 5.55 -24.37 0.68
CA ILE A 39 6.09 -23.40 1.64
C ILE A 39 7.21 -22.60 0.98
N LYS A 40 8.22 -23.27 0.40
CA LYS A 40 9.33 -22.59 -0.30
C LYS A 40 8.84 -21.67 -1.42
N LYS A 41 7.84 -22.11 -2.19
CA LYS A 41 7.25 -21.29 -3.25
C LYS A 41 6.55 -20.05 -2.69
N LEU A 42 5.78 -20.21 -1.61
CA LEU A 42 5.12 -19.09 -0.92
C LEU A 42 6.13 -18.11 -0.32
N GLU A 43 7.20 -18.59 0.31
CA GLU A 43 8.28 -17.75 0.83
C GLU A 43 8.95 -16.94 -0.28
N SER A 44 9.25 -17.57 -1.42
CA SER A 44 9.80 -16.87 -2.58
C SER A 44 8.85 -15.81 -3.13
N HIS A 45 7.55 -16.10 -3.19
CA HIS A 45 6.54 -15.13 -3.61
C HIS A 45 6.45 -13.96 -2.62
N TYR A 46 6.49 -14.24 -1.32
CA TYR A 46 6.47 -13.23 -0.27
C TYR A 46 7.69 -12.30 -0.36
N GLN A 47 8.89 -12.85 -0.54
CA GLN A 47 10.11 -12.04 -0.73
C GLN A 47 10.01 -11.12 -1.96
N LYS A 48 9.48 -11.62 -3.08
CA LYS A 48 9.24 -10.79 -4.27
C LYS A 48 8.24 -9.67 -3.98
N LEU A 49 7.14 -9.99 -3.31
CA LEU A 49 6.13 -9.01 -2.95
C LEU A 49 6.69 -7.93 -2.02
N GLU A 50 7.50 -8.30 -1.03
CA GLU A 50 8.13 -7.35 -0.12
C GLU A 50 9.15 -6.47 -0.88
N SER A 51 9.90 -7.03 -1.82
CA SER A 51 10.82 -6.22 -2.66
C SER A 51 10.06 -5.21 -3.53
N HIS A 52 8.92 -5.59 -4.10
CA HIS A 52 8.04 -4.66 -4.83
C HIS A 52 7.43 -3.62 -3.90
N ARG A 53 6.99 -4.01 -2.70
CA ARG A 53 6.47 -3.09 -1.68
C ARG A 53 7.52 -2.03 -1.33
N GLN A 54 8.75 -2.45 -1.09
CA GLN A 54 9.85 -1.56 -0.74
C GLN A 54 10.22 -0.59 -1.88
N SER A 55 10.30 -1.10 -3.11
CA SER A 55 10.50 -0.27 -4.30
C SER A 55 9.39 0.77 -4.47
N HIS A 56 8.12 0.37 -4.29
CA HIS A 56 7.00 1.29 -4.33
C HIS A 56 7.11 2.38 -3.26
N LEU A 57 7.42 1.99 -2.01
CA LEU A 57 7.63 2.95 -0.91
C LEU A 57 8.78 3.93 -1.18
N ASP A 58 9.86 3.50 -1.84
CA ASP A 58 10.98 4.37 -2.24
C ASP A 58 10.54 5.44 -3.26
N ILE A 59 9.75 5.02 -4.26
CA ILE A 59 9.18 5.93 -5.27
C ILE A 59 8.27 6.98 -4.60
N ARG A 60 7.40 6.53 -3.68
CA ARG A 60 6.49 7.41 -2.93
C ARG A 60 7.24 8.37 -2.01
N GLN A 61 8.27 7.89 -1.30
CA GLN A 61 9.13 8.74 -0.46
C GLN A 61 9.76 9.88 -1.27
N ARG A 62 10.25 9.59 -2.48
CA ARG A 62 10.80 10.61 -3.38
C ARG A 62 9.75 11.64 -3.80
N ALA A 63 8.54 11.19 -4.14
CA ALA A 63 7.45 12.10 -4.54
C ALA A 63 7.12 13.10 -3.43
N ILE A 64 6.93 12.60 -2.20
CA ILE A 64 6.67 13.43 -1.02
C ILE A 64 7.84 14.39 -0.77
N SER A 65 9.07 13.89 -0.79
CA SER A 65 10.27 14.71 -0.52
C SER A 65 10.45 15.82 -1.56
N THR A 66 10.24 15.52 -2.84
CA THR A 66 10.27 16.51 -3.92
C THR A 66 9.21 17.58 -3.72
N TRP A 67 7.97 17.20 -3.41
CA TRP A 67 6.92 18.17 -3.15
C TRP A 67 7.21 19.04 -1.92
N VAL A 68 7.72 18.45 -0.83
CA VAL A 68 8.12 19.22 0.37
C VAL A 68 9.22 20.22 0.04
N ARG A 69 10.17 19.86 -0.83
CA ARG A 69 11.22 20.78 -1.29
C ARG A 69 10.60 21.94 -2.07
N ASP A 70 9.80 21.62 -3.09
CA ASP A 70 9.35 22.58 -4.10
C ASP A 70 8.16 23.43 -3.61
N ALA A 71 7.14 22.81 -3.02
CA ALA A 71 5.91 23.48 -2.61
C ALA A 71 6.05 24.20 -1.26
N LEU A 72 6.85 23.66 -0.34
CA LEU A 72 7.04 24.24 1.00
C LEU A 72 8.35 25.03 1.15
N ASN A 73 9.11 25.19 0.07
CA ASN A 73 10.43 25.84 0.07
C ASN A 73 11.35 25.28 1.18
N LYS A 74 11.30 23.96 1.39
CA LYS A 74 12.15 23.26 2.37
C LYS A 74 13.33 22.62 1.66
N ASP A 75 14.15 23.42 1.00
CA ASP A 75 15.34 22.90 0.35
C ASP A 75 16.48 22.67 1.35
N THR A 76 16.91 21.43 1.50
CA THR A 76 18.01 21.06 2.41
C THR A 76 18.91 20.03 1.71
N GLU A 77 20.22 20.09 1.97
CA GLU A 77 21.17 19.15 1.33
C GLU A 77 20.86 17.69 1.65
N ARG A 78 20.44 17.42 2.90
CA ARG A 78 19.95 16.09 3.29
C ARG A 78 18.80 15.61 2.37
N ARG A 79 17.81 16.46 2.12
CA ARG A 79 16.66 16.13 1.28
C ARG A 79 17.05 15.97 -0.19
N LYS A 80 17.96 16.80 -0.71
CA LYS A 80 18.49 16.64 -2.07
C LYS A 80 19.20 15.30 -2.25
N GLU A 81 19.99 14.89 -1.27
CA GLU A 81 20.68 13.60 -1.29
C GLU A 81 19.69 12.44 -1.21
N GLU A 82 18.68 12.52 -0.33
CA GLU A 82 17.60 11.52 -0.25
C GLU A 82 16.84 11.40 -1.59
N ILE A 83 16.48 12.53 -2.23
CA ILE A 83 15.83 12.54 -3.55
C ILE A 83 16.75 11.92 -4.62
N ARG A 84 18.03 12.29 -4.66
CA ARG A 84 19.01 11.76 -5.63
C ARG A 84 19.17 10.25 -5.48
N ARG A 85 19.29 9.74 -4.25
CA ARG A 85 19.40 8.31 -3.95
C ARG A 85 18.18 7.53 -4.46
N LEU A 86 16.98 8.10 -4.34
CA LEU A 86 15.71 7.46 -4.70
C LEU A 86 15.34 7.67 -6.19
N ASN A 87 16.19 8.35 -6.98
CA ASN A 87 15.86 8.78 -8.34
C ASN A 87 16.05 7.70 -9.42
N GLN A 88 15.70 6.44 -9.13
CA GLN A 88 15.97 5.31 -10.03
C GLN A 88 14.83 4.99 -11.00
N ASP A 89 13.59 5.41 -10.73
CA ASP A 89 12.40 5.06 -11.54
C ASP A 89 11.54 6.28 -11.92
N VAL A 90 10.50 6.11 -12.75
CA VAL A 90 9.52 7.17 -13.09
C VAL A 90 8.37 7.16 -12.06
N ILE A 91 8.00 8.33 -11.51
CA ILE A 91 6.91 8.47 -10.53
C ILE A 91 5.57 8.60 -11.28
N HIS A 92 4.63 7.69 -11.04
CA HIS A 92 3.25 7.82 -11.49
C HIS A 92 2.28 7.59 -10.32
N GLY A 93 1.31 8.50 -10.15
CA GLY A 93 0.12 8.33 -9.32
C GLY A 93 0.32 8.46 -7.81
N GLY A 94 -0.39 9.38 -7.16
CA GLY A 94 -0.58 9.38 -5.70
C GLY A 94 -1.41 8.19 -5.24
N ASP A 95 -0.99 7.53 -4.17
CA ASP A 95 -1.79 6.53 -3.45
C ASP A 95 -1.70 6.86 -1.96
N VAL A 96 -2.81 7.29 -1.39
CA VAL A 96 -2.92 7.84 -0.03
C VAL A 96 -2.52 6.81 1.02
N ARG A 97 -2.77 5.52 0.79
CA ARG A 97 -2.42 4.45 1.72
C ARG A 97 -0.94 4.14 1.69
N SER A 98 -0.38 4.07 0.49
CA SER A 98 1.05 3.89 0.28
C SER A 98 1.83 5.06 0.86
N ASP A 99 1.33 6.29 0.71
CA ASP A 99 1.90 7.46 1.35
C ASP A 99 1.76 7.45 2.87
N ALA A 100 0.60 7.02 3.39
CA ALA A 100 0.40 6.88 4.82
C ALA A 100 1.43 5.89 5.39
N MET A 101 1.62 4.75 4.71
CA MET A 101 2.60 3.71 5.05
C MET A 101 4.05 4.23 5.00
N VAL A 102 4.43 4.98 3.95
CA VAL A 102 5.75 5.65 3.90
C VAL A 102 5.94 6.55 5.11
N VAL A 103 4.94 7.39 5.40
CA VAL A 103 5.03 8.40 6.45
C VAL A 103 5.08 7.74 7.84
N THR A 104 4.30 6.69 8.07
CA THR A 104 4.30 5.94 9.35
C THR A 104 5.58 5.15 9.57
N GLU A 105 6.09 4.47 8.54
CA GLU A 105 7.26 3.60 8.68
C GLU A 105 8.59 4.37 8.68
N ARG A 106 8.69 5.46 7.91
CA ARG A 106 9.99 6.08 7.61
C ARG A 106 10.22 7.43 8.28
N TYR A 107 9.17 8.06 8.81
CA TYR A 107 9.25 9.41 9.35
C TYR A 107 8.75 9.50 10.79
N LYS A 108 9.37 10.37 11.59
CA LYS A 108 8.89 10.70 12.94
C LYS A 108 7.63 11.57 12.85
N LYS A 109 6.70 11.43 13.81
CA LYS A 109 5.47 12.26 13.88
C LYS A 109 5.72 13.78 13.86
N SER A 110 6.88 14.22 14.32
CA SER A 110 7.29 15.63 14.34
C SER A 110 7.92 16.12 13.03
N SER A 111 8.12 15.25 12.03
CA SER A 111 8.79 15.61 10.78
C SER A 111 7.95 16.57 9.94
N THR A 112 8.58 17.14 8.90
CA THR A 112 7.85 17.96 7.93
C THR A 112 6.96 17.07 7.07
N GLU A 113 7.46 15.92 6.62
CA GLU A 113 6.76 14.96 5.78
C GLU A 113 5.48 14.44 6.46
N TRP A 114 5.54 14.17 7.77
CA TRP A 114 4.36 13.78 8.55
C TRP A 114 3.30 14.87 8.56
N ARG A 115 3.70 16.13 8.78
CA ARG A 115 2.77 17.27 8.79
C ARG A 115 2.23 17.58 7.39
N SER A 116 3.07 17.42 6.36
CA SER A 116 2.75 17.63 4.95
C SER A 116 1.71 16.65 4.43
N PHE A 117 1.66 15.43 4.96
CA PHE A 117 0.63 14.45 4.60
C PHE A 117 -0.78 15.03 4.77
N ARG A 118 -1.02 15.76 5.86
CA ARG A 118 -2.29 16.47 6.09
C ARG A 118 -2.54 17.57 5.07
N THR A 119 -1.52 18.24 4.56
CA THR A 119 -1.71 19.24 3.49
C THR A 119 -2.14 18.59 2.18
N LEU A 120 -1.54 17.45 1.84
CA LEU A 120 -1.81 16.71 0.61
C LEU A 120 -3.23 16.11 0.63
N TYR A 121 -3.53 15.33 1.66
CA TYR A 121 -4.75 14.52 1.73
C TYR A 121 -5.83 15.09 2.64
N GLY A 122 -5.50 16.04 3.52
CA GLY A 122 -6.39 16.58 4.53
C GLY A 122 -6.66 15.66 5.72
N LEU A 123 -6.23 14.40 5.64
CA LEU A 123 -6.24 13.39 6.71
C LEU A 123 -4.86 13.27 7.35
N THR A 124 -4.79 12.65 8.55
CA THR A 124 -3.51 12.17 9.09
C THR A 124 -3.24 10.73 8.63
N PRO A 125 -1.98 10.25 8.64
CA PRO A 125 -1.69 8.85 8.32
C PRO A 125 -2.43 7.87 9.23
N ASP A 126 -2.56 8.22 10.51
CA ASP A 126 -3.30 7.42 11.50
C ASP A 126 -4.78 7.31 11.08
N ASN A 127 -5.43 8.42 10.70
CA ASN A 127 -6.81 8.38 10.22
C ASN A 127 -6.98 7.47 9.00
N VAL A 128 -6.06 7.51 8.04
CA VAL A 128 -6.14 6.68 6.82
C VAL A 128 -6.05 5.19 7.14
N ASN A 129 -5.24 4.82 8.13
CA ASN A 129 -5.09 3.43 8.57
C ASN A 129 -6.34 2.93 9.30
N ASP A 130 -7.07 3.82 9.98
CA ASP A 130 -8.30 3.48 10.70
C ASP A 130 -9.53 3.37 9.78
N LEU A 131 -9.46 3.86 8.53
CA LEU A 131 -10.58 3.81 7.58
C LEU A 131 -10.84 2.39 7.03
N ASP A 132 -12.12 2.04 6.92
CA ASP A 132 -12.60 0.83 6.24
C ASP A 132 -12.45 0.94 4.72
N GLN A 133 -11.42 0.25 4.19
CA GLN A 133 -11.04 0.34 2.78
C GLN A 133 -12.18 -0.02 1.83
N GLU A 134 -12.95 -1.05 2.18
CA GLU A 134 -13.97 -1.59 1.28
C GLU A 134 -15.13 -0.61 1.11
N LYS A 135 -15.35 0.23 2.14
CA LYS A 135 -16.44 1.21 2.16
C LYS A 135 -16.04 2.57 1.62
N CYS A 136 -14.75 2.91 1.54
CA CYS A 136 -14.28 4.25 1.18
C CYS A 136 -13.37 4.30 -0.07
N CYS A 137 -13.41 3.29 -0.94
CA CYS A 137 -12.50 3.16 -2.08
C CYS A 137 -12.56 4.37 -3.04
N GLY A 138 -13.76 4.79 -3.46
CA GLY A 138 -13.93 5.94 -4.35
C GLY A 138 -13.51 7.26 -3.71
N SER A 139 -13.78 7.40 -2.42
CA SER A 139 -13.39 8.56 -1.61
C SER A 139 -11.86 8.69 -1.51
N LEU A 140 -11.15 7.58 -1.25
CA LEU A 140 -9.68 7.59 -1.23
C LEU A 140 -9.11 7.93 -2.61
N GLN A 141 -9.67 7.38 -3.70
CA GLN A 141 -9.26 7.73 -5.06
C GLN A 141 -9.49 9.22 -5.39
N ALA A 142 -10.57 9.82 -4.88
CA ALA A 142 -10.83 11.25 -5.02
C ALA A 142 -9.74 12.08 -4.32
N LEU A 143 -9.30 11.68 -3.13
CA LEU A 143 -8.19 12.31 -2.41
C LEU A 143 -6.85 12.12 -3.16
N ASP A 144 -6.61 10.96 -3.76
CA ASP A 144 -5.42 10.70 -4.59
C ASP A 144 -5.34 11.64 -5.80
N ARG A 145 -6.49 11.90 -6.44
CA ARG A 145 -6.57 12.89 -7.54
C ARG A 145 -6.26 14.30 -7.05
N ALA A 146 -6.82 14.70 -5.91
CA ALA A 146 -6.52 16.01 -5.31
C ALA A 146 -5.03 16.15 -4.97
N ALA A 147 -4.45 15.15 -4.30
CA ALA A 147 -3.03 15.13 -3.98
C ALA A 147 -2.16 15.15 -5.24
N SER A 148 -2.55 14.42 -6.30
CA SER A 148 -1.84 14.41 -7.58
C SER A 148 -1.79 15.79 -8.23
N ILE A 149 -2.86 16.59 -8.13
CA ILE A 149 -2.86 17.99 -8.60
C ILE A 149 -1.85 18.83 -7.81
N LEU A 150 -1.84 18.70 -6.47
CA LEU A 150 -0.90 19.41 -5.61
C LEU A 150 0.55 19.02 -5.89
N LEU A 151 0.80 17.72 -6.09
CA LEU A 151 2.11 17.17 -6.42
C LEU A 151 2.60 17.68 -7.78
N LYS A 152 1.76 17.57 -8.82
CA LYS A 152 2.11 17.96 -10.19
C LYS A 152 2.44 19.44 -10.31
N ASN A 153 1.69 20.28 -9.62
CA ASN A 153 1.86 21.73 -9.69
C ASN A 153 2.82 22.28 -8.61
N ALA A 154 3.41 21.40 -7.78
CA ALA A 154 4.20 21.79 -6.61
C ALA A 154 3.52 22.88 -5.77
N CYS A 155 2.22 22.74 -5.53
CA CYS A 155 1.39 23.73 -4.84
C CYS A 155 0.87 23.19 -3.50
N ILE A 156 0.58 24.11 -2.57
CA ILE A 156 0.04 23.80 -1.23
C ILE A 156 -1.50 23.89 -1.16
N ARG A 157 -2.14 24.42 -2.21
CA ARG A 157 -3.59 24.61 -2.31
C ARG A 157 -4.09 24.11 -3.64
N LEU A 158 -5.32 23.62 -3.64
CA LEU A 158 -6.00 23.18 -4.86
C LEU A 158 -6.32 24.39 -5.75
N PRO A 159 -6.47 24.20 -7.07
CA PRO A 159 -6.59 25.29 -8.04
C PRO A 159 -7.80 26.21 -7.80
N THR A 160 -8.89 25.69 -7.26
CA THR A 160 -10.10 26.46 -6.96
C THR A 160 -10.58 26.23 -5.53
N GLU A 161 -11.21 27.26 -4.95
CA GLU A 161 -11.82 27.17 -3.61
C GLU A 161 -12.94 26.13 -3.56
N ALA A 162 -13.72 25.99 -4.64
CA ALA A 162 -14.76 24.98 -4.75
C ALA A 162 -14.21 23.54 -4.65
N ILE A 163 -13.07 23.25 -5.30
CA ILE A 163 -12.41 21.94 -5.18
C ILE A 163 -11.84 21.76 -3.76
N GLY A 164 -11.25 22.83 -3.19
CA GLY A 164 -10.78 22.84 -1.79
C GLY A 164 -11.88 22.47 -0.80
N LYS A 165 -13.03 23.13 -0.90
CA LYS A 165 -14.19 22.90 -0.05
C LYS A 165 -14.77 21.49 -0.24
N LYS A 166 -14.91 21.03 -1.49
CA LYS A 166 -15.35 19.65 -1.76
C LYS A 166 -14.42 18.63 -1.09
N ARG A 167 -13.11 18.88 -1.06
CA ARG A 167 -12.14 17.99 -0.40
C ARG A 167 -12.38 17.98 1.10
N GLU A 168 -12.56 19.14 1.72
CA GLU A 168 -12.81 19.28 3.17
C GLU A 168 -14.11 18.61 3.59
N ASP A 169 -15.19 18.80 2.83
CA ASP A 169 -16.49 18.14 3.07
C ASP A 169 -16.36 16.61 2.96
N LEU A 170 -15.63 16.10 1.96
CA LEU A 170 -15.37 14.66 1.81
C LEU A 170 -14.58 14.10 3.01
N ILE A 171 -13.54 14.82 3.46
CA ILE A 171 -12.74 14.44 4.64
C ILE A 171 -13.62 14.40 5.89
N ALA A 172 -14.50 15.38 6.08
CA ALA A 172 -15.40 15.41 7.22
C ALA A 172 -16.31 14.17 7.24
N MET A 173 -16.91 13.81 6.10
CA MET A 173 -17.74 12.61 6.00
C MET A 173 -16.96 11.33 6.32
N LEU A 174 -15.70 11.22 5.88
CA LEU A 174 -14.85 10.07 6.20
C LEU A 174 -14.52 9.97 7.68
N LEU A 175 -14.23 11.10 8.34
CA LEU A 175 -13.95 11.14 9.78
C LEU A 175 -15.19 10.90 10.64
N GLU A 176 -16.38 11.18 10.12
CA GLU A 176 -17.68 10.89 10.73
C GLU A 176 -18.20 9.47 10.39
N GLU A 177 -17.40 8.65 9.69
CA GLU A 177 -17.77 7.30 9.24
C GLU A 177 -19.02 7.25 8.32
N ARG A 178 -19.36 8.37 7.67
CA ARG A 178 -20.49 8.49 6.72
C ARG A 178 -20.09 8.03 5.32
N TYR A 179 -19.67 6.77 5.21
CA TYR A 179 -19.02 6.25 4.01
C TYR A 179 -19.91 6.26 2.76
N GLU A 180 -21.20 5.93 2.87
CA GLU A 180 -22.11 5.95 1.71
C GLU A 180 -22.24 7.34 1.09
N GLU A 181 -22.31 8.37 1.93
CA GLU A 181 -22.40 9.77 1.51
C GLU A 181 -21.07 10.25 0.91
N ALA A 182 -19.95 9.88 1.54
CA ALA A 182 -18.61 10.14 1.04
C ALA A 182 -18.40 9.53 -0.35
N GLU A 183 -18.77 8.26 -0.55
CA GLU A 183 -18.66 7.58 -1.84
C GLU A 183 -19.52 8.25 -2.91
N LYS A 184 -20.76 8.60 -2.59
CA LYS A 184 -21.64 9.32 -3.51
C LYS A 184 -21.04 10.66 -3.91
N MET A 185 -20.50 11.41 -2.97
CA MET A 185 -19.83 12.68 -3.24
C MET A 185 -18.58 12.47 -4.12
N SER A 186 -17.77 11.46 -3.81
CA SER A 186 -16.52 11.14 -4.52
C SER A 186 -16.71 10.89 -6.01
N SER A 187 -17.86 10.32 -6.41
CA SER A 187 -18.20 10.05 -7.82
C SER A 187 -18.28 11.32 -8.68
N THR A 188 -18.56 12.46 -8.07
CA THR A 188 -18.64 13.77 -8.73
C THR A 188 -17.36 14.60 -8.53
N PHE A 189 -16.42 14.09 -7.75
CA PHE A 189 -15.19 14.78 -7.38
C PHE A 189 -14.22 14.80 -8.57
N LEU A 190 -13.94 16.01 -9.08
CA LEU A 190 -13.05 16.25 -10.22
C LEU A 190 -13.49 15.56 -11.53
N CYS A 191 -14.78 15.20 -11.67
CA CYS A 191 -15.34 14.61 -12.90
C CYS A 191 -15.79 15.64 -13.96
N GLY A 192 -15.59 16.94 -13.73
CA GLY A 192 -15.94 18.00 -14.68
C GLY A 192 -14.74 18.65 -15.36
N ASN A 193 -15.00 19.41 -16.43
CA ASN A 193 -14.04 20.27 -17.15
C ASN A 193 -13.34 21.35 -16.26
N GLU A 194 -13.51 21.32 -14.94
CA GLU A 194 -12.89 22.19 -13.95
C GLU A 194 -11.35 22.10 -13.93
N LEU A 195 -10.76 21.07 -14.56
CA LEU A 195 -9.32 20.93 -14.78
C LEU A 195 -8.78 21.74 -15.99
N PHE A 196 -9.64 22.14 -16.94
CA PHE A 196 -9.24 22.85 -18.16
C PHE A 196 -9.31 24.38 -18.05
N MET A 197 -9.84 24.92 -16.94
CA MET A 197 -10.02 26.37 -16.76
C MET A 197 -8.82 27.04 -16.06
N ALA A 198 -7.68 26.37 -15.92
CA ALA A 198 -6.48 26.90 -15.28
C ALA A 198 -5.36 27.27 -16.28
N GLU A 199 -5.63 27.21 -17.58
CA GLU A 199 -4.74 27.71 -18.64
C GLU A 199 -5.35 28.97 -19.27
N GLU A 200 -5.28 30.11 -18.56
CA GLU A 200 -5.32 31.46 -19.15
C GLU A 200 -4.38 32.40 -18.38
#